data_AF-A0A7C6WV32-F1
#
_entry.id   AF-A0A7C6WV32-F1
#
_cell.length_a   1.000
_cell.length_b   1.000
_cell.length_c   1.000
_cell.angle_alpha   90.00
_cell.angle_beta   90.00
_cell.angle_gamma   90.00
#
_symmetry.space_group_name_H-M   'P 1'
#
loop_
_entity.id
_entity.type
_entity.pdbx_description
1 polymer ?
#
loop_
_entity_poly.entity_id
_entity_poly.type
_entity_poly.pdbx_seq_one_letter_code
_entity_poly.pdbx_strand_id
1 'polypeptide(L)'
;MNIEELREHMPLYIIGALPQEQMLAISRALADDPALIAEMRLALMLRQEMEANLPEPPPLPRAIYAQEERPTLMPAAARRSIQQLQQAAGLTRATLRLVGNWI
;
A
#
# COMPACT_ATOMS: atom_id res chain seq x y z
N MET A 1 17.62 25.39 -9.97
CA MET A 1 16.20 25.05 -10.16
C MET A 1 15.49 26.34 -10.51
N ASN A 2 14.78 26.36 -11.62
CA ASN A 2 14.07 27.55 -12.07
C ASN A 2 12.76 27.72 -11.27
N ILE A 3 12.25 28.96 -11.22
CA ILE A 3 11.01 29.27 -10.51
C ILE A 3 9.81 28.51 -11.10
N GLU A 4 9.78 28.33 -12.42
CA GLU A 4 8.72 27.57 -13.09
C GLU A 4 8.73 26.09 -12.67
N GLU A 5 9.91 25.46 -12.65
CA GLU A 5 10.06 24.06 -12.18
C GLU A 5 9.61 23.92 -10.72
N LEU A 6 9.95 24.90 -9.88
CA LEU A 6 9.57 24.90 -8.47
C LEU A 6 8.04 25.04 -8.30
N ARG A 7 7.36 25.83 -9.13
CA ARG A 7 5.89 25.92 -9.13
C ARG A 7 5.23 24.60 -9.54
N GLU A 8 5.75 23.93 -10.56
CA GLU A 8 5.23 22.62 -10.98
C GLU A 8 5.36 21.56 -9.89
N HIS A 9 6.46 21.59 -9.14
CA HIS A 9 6.74 20.60 -8.09
C HIS A 9 6.14 20.98 -6.73
N MET A 10 5.63 22.20 -6.56
CA MET A 10 5.10 22.70 -5.28
C MET A 10 3.94 21.86 -4.71
N PRO A 11 2.95 21.42 -5.51
CA PRO A 11 1.89 20.56 -5.01
C PRO A 11 2.42 19.21 -4.51
N LEU A 12 3.37 18.62 -5.24
CA LEU A 12 3.99 17.34 -4.90
C LEU A 12 4.88 17.45 -3.65
N TYR A 13 5.55 18.60 -3.49
CA TYR A 13 6.31 18.92 -2.28
C TYR A 13 5.40 19.01 -1.05
N ILE A 14 4.26 19.69 -1.17
CA ILE A 14 3.29 19.86 -0.06
C ILE A 14 2.74 18.53 0.45
N ILE A 15 2.51 17.56 -0.45
CA ILE A 15 2.04 16.22 -0.09
C ILE A 15 3.17 15.23 0.24
N GLY A 16 4.43 15.66 0.12
CA GLY A 16 5.61 14.83 0.39
C GLY A 16 5.82 13.68 -0.60
N ALA A 17 5.35 13.81 -1.84
CA ALA A 17 5.42 12.76 -2.87
C ALA A 17 6.69 12.84 -3.74
N LEU A 18 7.63 13.73 -3.43
CA LEU A 18 8.87 13.90 -4.18
C LEU A 18 10.03 13.09 -3.59
N PRO A 19 11.02 12.71 -4.42
CA PRO A 19 12.28 12.17 -3.94
C PRO A 19 13.00 13.11 -2.97
N GLN A 20 13.75 12.56 -2.01
CA GLN A 20 14.44 13.33 -0.96
C GLN A 20 15.35 14.44 -1.50
N GLU A 21 16.07 14.19 -2.60
CA GLU A 21 16.94 15.19 -3.23
C GLU A 21 16.16 16.39 -3.75
N GLN A 22 14.98 16.16 -4.34
CA GLN A 22 14.11 17.22 -4.84
C GLN A 22 13.45 17.98 -3.69
N MET A 23 13.03 17.28 -2.63
CA MET A 23 12.53 17.91 -1.41
C MET A 23 13.57 18.89 -0.85
N LEU A 24 14.84 18.47 -0.72
CA LEU A 24 15.92 19.32 -0.25
C LEU A 24 16.20 20.52 -1.17
N ALA A 25 16.16 20.31 -2.49
CA ALA A 25 16.34 21.40 -3.46
C ALA A 25 15.24 22.47 -3.33
N ILE A 26 13.98 22.04 -3.15
CA ILE A 26 12.85 22.96 -2.95
C ILE A 26 12.96 23.67 -1.60
N SER A 27 13.31 22.96 -0.53
CA SER A 27 13.49 23.58 0.80
C SER A 27 14.59 24.64 0.79
N ARG A 28 15.69 24.43 0.06
CA ARG A 28 16.74 25.43 -0.13
C ARG A 28 16.23 26.64 -0.91
N ALA A 29 15.56 26.42 -2.04
CA ALA A 29 15.01 27.50 -2.84
C ALA A 29 13.96 28.35 -2.07
N LEU A 30 13.15 27.71 -1.22
CA LEU A 30 12.21 28.40 -0.32
C LEU A 30 12.91 29.20 0.79
N ALA A 31 14.08 28.76 1.24
CA ALA A 31 14.86 29.48 2.23
C ALA A 31 15.55 30.72 1.63
N ASP A 32 15.94 30.62 0.35
CA ASP A 32 16.64 31.69 -0.36
C ASP A 32 15.69 32.79 -0.89
N ASP A 33 14.42 32.47 -1.16
CA ASP A 33 13.43 33.43 -1.68
C ASP A 33 12.12 33.48 -0.87
N PRO A 34 11.88 34.57 -0.11
CA PRO A 34 10.65 34.74 0.66
C PRO A 34 9.39 34.93 -0.21
N ALA A 35 9.50 35.29 -1.49
CA ALA A 35 8.35 35.39 -2.37
C ALA A 35 7.74 34.01 -2.67
N LEU A 36 8.58 32.97 -2.77
CA LEU A 36 8.13 31.59 -2.98
C LEU A 36 7.40 31.03 -1.76
N ILE A 37 7.68 31.55 -0.55
CA ILE A 37 6.93 31.19 0.66
C ILE A 37 5.47 31.66 0.56
N ALA A 38 5.21 32.81 -0.06
CA ALA A 38 3.84 33.29 -0.25
C ALA A 38 3.06 32.40 -1.22
N GLU A 39 3.68 31.96 -2.31
CA GLU A 39 3.09 30.99 -3.25
C GLU A 39 2.81 29.64 -2.56
N MET A 40 3.75 29.14 -1.75
CA MET A 40 3.58 27.91 -0.98
C MET A 40 2.42 28.02 0.02
N ARG A 41 2.29 29.17 0.70
CA ARG A 41 1.16 29.43 1.62
C ARG A 41 -0.17 29.40 0.90
N LEU A 42 -0.27 30.02 -0.28
CA LEU A 42 -1.48 29.98 -1.10
C LEU A 42 -1.85 28.55 -1.48
N ALA A 43 -0.88 27.76 -1.94
CA ALA A 43 -1.10 26.36 -2.30
C ALA A 43 -1.55 25.51 -1.09
N LEU A 44 -1.00 25.77 0.10
CA LEU A 44 -1.43 25.13 1.35
C LEU A 44 -2.86 25.48 1.73
N MET A 45 -3.25 26.75 1.62
CA MET A 45 -4.62 27.19 1.89
C MET A 45 -5.62 26.53 0.93
N LEU A 46 -5.30 26.50 -0.37
CA LEU A 46 -6.15 25.85 -1.37
C LEU A 46 -6.33 24.36 -1.07
N ARG A 47 -5.25 23.67 -0.66
CA ARG A 47 -5.34 22.27 -0.24
C ARG A 47 -6.26 22.10 0.96
N GLN A 48 -6.12 22.93 1.99
CA GLN A 48 -6.96 22.86 3.19
C GLN A 48 -8.44 23.05 2.87
N GLU A 49 -8.77 24.03 2.02
CA GLU A 49 -10.13 24.25 1.55
C GLU A 49 -10.65 23.07 0.72
N MET A 50 -9.82 22.49 -0.14
CA MET A 50 -10.20 21.29 -0.90
C MET A 50 -10.47 20.11 0.01
N GLU A 51 -9.63 19.85 1.01
CA GLU A 51 -9.81 18.77 1.99
C GLU A 51 -11.07 18.99 2.85
N ALA A 52 -11.34 20.23 3.28
CA ALA A 52 -12.53 20.57 4.05
C ALA A 52 -13.84 20.41 3.25
N ASN A 53 -13.78 20.63 1.93
CA ASN A 53 -14.91 20.51 1.02
C ASN A 53 -14.94 19.18 0.26
N LEU A 54 -14.15 18.18 0.66
CA LEU A 54 -14.25 16.85 0.06
C LEU A 54 -15.66 16.31 0.32
N PRO A 55 -16.48 16.08 -0.73
CA PRO A 55 -17.76 15.43 -0.54
C PRO A 55 -17.51 14.04 0.05
N GLU A 56 -18.25 13.67 1.10
CA GLU A 56 -18.19 12.30 1.62
C GLU A 56 -18.42 11.34 0.44
N PRO A 57 -17.52 10.37 0.23
CA PRO A 57 -17.71 9.40 -0.83
C PRO A 57 -19.06 8.70 -0.59
N PRO A 58 -19.92 8.58 -1.62
CA PRO A 58 -21.20 7.93 -1.44
C PRO A 58 -20.96 6.52 -0.88
N PRO A 59 -21.81 6.05 0.05
CA PRO A 59 -21.66 4.72 0.62
C PRO A 59 -21.60 3.70 -0.52
N LEU A 60 -20.51 2.96 -0.61
CA LEU A 60 -20.30 1.98 -1.67
C LEU A 60 -21.48 1.00 -1.67
N PRO A 61 -22.10 0.71 -2.84
CA PRO A 61 -23.20 -0.23 -2.91
C PRO A 61 -22.72 -1.60 -2.43
N ARG A 62 -23.34 -2.10 -1.36
CA ARG A 62 -23.03 -3.41 -0.74
C ARG A 62 -23.19 -4.60 -1.69
N ALA A 63 -23.77 -4.39 -2.87
CA ALA A 63 -23.95 -5.41 -3.90
C ALA A 63 -22.63 -6.02 -4.41
N ILE A 64 -21.49 -5.33 -4.26
CA ILE A 64 -20.17 -5.85 -4.67
C ILE A 64 -19.62 -6.88 -3.65
N TYR A 65 -20.17 -6.93 -2.43
CA TYR A 65 -19.80 -7.95 -1.42
C TYR A 65 -20.57 -9.26 -1.54
N ALA A 66 -21.45 -9.41 -2.53
CA ALA A 66 -21.76 -10.73 -3.07
C ALA A 66 -20.54 -11.21 -3.88
N GLN A 67 -19.37 -11.27 -3.23
CA GLN A 67 -18.30 -12.13 -3.70
C GLN A 67 -18.93 -13.51 -3.75
N GLU A 68 -19.12 -13.98 -4.98
CA GLU A 68 -19.29 -15.37 -5.34
C GLU A 68 -18.57 -16.22 -4.28
N GLU A 69 -19.34 -16.94 -3.46
CA GLU A 69 -18.85 -18.15 -2.83
C GLU A 69 -18.39 -19.01 -3.99
N ARG A 70 -17.12 -18.87 -4.40
CA ARG A 70 -16.53 -19.74 -5.39
C ARG A 70 -16.65 -21.13 -4.78
N PRO A 71 -17.47 -22.04 -5.32
CA PRO A 71 -17.39 -23.41 -4.89
C PRO A 71 -15.95 -23.81 -5.18
N THR A 72 -15.20 -24.15 -4.13
CA THR A 72 -13.90 -24.79 -4.29
C THR A 72 -14.21 -26.16 -4.89
N LEU A 73 -14.32 -26.20 -6.21
CA LEU A 73 -14.41 -27.42 -7.02
C LEU A 73 -13.01 -28.03 -7.04
N MET A 74 -12.49 -28.39 -5.88
CA MET A 74 -11.40 -29.33 -5.81
C MET A 74 -11.96 -30.68 -6.29
N PRO A 75 -11.43 -31.25 -7.38
CA PRO A 75 -11.81 -32.60 -7.79
C PRO A 75 -11.53 -33.55 -6.63
N ALA A 76 -12.45 -34.49 -6.35
CA ALA A 76 -12.30 -35.43 -5.24
C ALA A 76 -10.96 -36.22 -5.30
N ALA A 77 -10.42 -36.43 -6.50
CA ALA A 77 -9.10 -37.03 -6.71
C ALA A 77 -7.96 -36.18 -6.14
N ALA A 78 -7.98 -34.86 -6.35
CA ALA A 78 -6.97 -33.94 -5.83
C ALA A 78 -7.05 -33.82 -4.30
N ARG A 79 -8.26 -33.92 -3.73
CA ARG A 79 -8.44 -33.96 -2.27
C ARG A 79 -7.86 -35.24 -1.66
N ARG A 80 -8.06 -36.40 -2.31
CA ARG A 80 -7.51 -37.69 -1.86
C ARG A 80 -5.99 -37.72 -1.95
N SER A 81 -5.39 -37.21 -3.02
CA SER A 81 -3.93 -37.21 -3.17
C SER A 81 -3.25 -36.33 -2.10
N ILE A 82 -3.83 -35.19 -1.76
CA ILE A 82 -3.32 -34.34 -0.67
C ILE A 82 -3.45 -35.04 0.68
N GLN A 83 -4.58 -35.70 0.96
CA GLN A 83 -4.75 -36.48 2.19
C GLN A 83 -3.75 -37.63 2.29
N GLN A 84 -3.49 -38.34 1.19
CA GLN A 84 -2.49 -39.41 1.15
C GLN A 84 -1.07 -38.89 1.38
N LEU A 85 -0.70 -37.75 0.79
CA LEU A 85 0.59 -37.10 1.03
C LEU A 85 0.75 -36.66 2.49
N GLN A 86 -0.30 -36.12 3.10
CA GLN A 86 -0.28 -35.74 4.52
C GLN A 86 -0.16 -36.95 5.45
N GLN A 87 -0.85 -38.05 5.14
CA GLN A 87 -0.74 -39.30 5.90
C GLN A 87 0.66 -39.91 5.76
N ALA A 88 1.23 -39.95 4.55
CA ALA A 88 2.59 -40.42 4.32
C ALA A 88 3.61 -39.56 5.08
N ALA A 89 3.49 -38.24 5.01
CA ALA A 89 4.35 -37.31 5.75
C ALA A 89 4.25 -37.51 7.28
N GLY A 90 3.03 -37.75 7.79
CA GLY A 90 2.77 -38.06 9.19
C GLY A 90 3.45 -39.36 9.65
N LEU A 91 3.38 -40.42 8.83
CA LEU A 91 4.05 -41.69 9.11
C LEU A 91 5.57 -41.53 9.13
N THR A 92 6.18 -40.83 8.17
CA THR A 92 7.63 -40.54 8.19
C THR A 92 8.06 -39.75 9.42
N ARG A 93 7.27 -38.77 9.86
CA ARG A 93 7.55 -38.01 11.10
C ARG A 93 7.42 -38.89 12.34
N ALA A 94 6.45 -39.78 12.39
CA ALA A 94 6.25 -40.71 13.50
C ALA A 94 7.40 -41.71 13.60
N THR A 95 7.86 -42.27 12.47
CA THR A 95 9.03 -43.17 12.45
C THR A 95 10.33 -42.47 12.81
N LEU A 96 10.55 -41.22 12.35
CA LEU A 96 11.72 -40.45 12.76
C LEU A 96 11.72 -40.14 14.26
N ARG A 97 10.55 -39.85 14.86
CA ARG A 97 10.42 -39.69 16.32
C ARG A 97 10.67 -40.98 17.08
N LEU A 98 10.20 -42.12 16.57
CA LEU A 98 10.42 -43.42 17.21
C LEU A 98 11.90 -43.82 17.18
N VAL A 99 12.63 -43.55 16.09
CA VAL A 99 14.07 -43.80 15.99
C VAL A 99 14.88 -42.84 16.86
N GLY A 100 14.49 -41.56 16.94
CA GLY A 100 15.17 -40.57 17.77
C GLY A 100 14.96 -40.72 19.29
N ASN A 101 14.01 -41.56 19.71
CA ASN A 101 13.74 -41.83 21.14
C ASN A 101 14.42 -43.11 21.64
N TRP A 102 15.27 -43.72 20.81
CA TRP A 102 16.04 -44.96 21.09
C TRP A 102 17.57 -44.73 21.01
N ILE A 103 18.02 -43.47 20.97
CA ILE A 103 19.43 -43.05 21.15
C ILE A 103 19.48 -42.18 22.40
#